data_AF-X1D380-F1
#
_entry.id   AF-X1D380-F1
#
_cell.length_a   1.000
_cell.length_b   1.000
_cell.length_c   1.000
_cell.angle_alpha   90.00
_cell.angle_beta   90.00
_cell.angle_gamma   90.00
#
_symmetry.space_group_name_H-M   'P 1'
#
loop_
_entity.id
_entity.type
_entity.pdbx_description
1 polymer ?
#
loop_
_entity_poly.entity_id
_entity_poly.type
_entity_poly.pdbx_seq_one_letter_code
_entity_poly.pdbx_strand_id
1 'polypeptide(L)' 'EPIVMDGRIVGYLTSGMYGHSVGAAIGMGFVVAPGLTAERIKEGKFEIEIAKERFSAQASLRALYDPSASRMKI' A
#
# COMPACT_ATOMS: atom_id res chain seq x y z
N GLU A 1 -1.31 -7.48 -9.09
CA GLU A 1 -2.59 -6.73 -9.00
C GLU A 1 -2.32 -5.25 -9.21
N PRO A 2 -3.11 -4.50 -10.01
CA PRO A 2 -2.89 -3.07 -10.23
C PRO A 2 -3.06 -2.23 -8.95
N ILE A 3 -2.12 -1.31 -8.73
CA ILE A 3 -2.23 -0.24 -7.73
C ILE A 3 -2.79 0.98 -8.44
N VAL A 4 -3.93 1.46 -7.95
CA VAL A 4 -4.63 2.63 -8.48
C VAL A 4 -4.49 3.78 -7.48
N MET A 5 -4.11 4.96 -7.99
CA MET A 5 -4.07 6.21 -7.23
C MET A 5 -4.88 7.26 -7.98
N ASP A 6 -5.88 7.83 -7.31
CA ASP A 6 -6.78 8.84 -7.88
C ASP A 6 -7.38 8.42 -9.24
N GLY A 7 -7.78 7.15 -9.32
CA GLY A 7 -8.41 6.55 -10.50
C GLY A 7 -7.46 6.14 -11.63
N ARG A 8 -6.15 6.37 -11.50
CA ARG A 8 -5.14 5.95 -12.48
C ARG A 8 -4.30 4.79 -11.97
N ILE A 9 -3.99 3.83 -12.84
CA ILE A 9 -3.02 2.78 -12.52
C ILE A 9 -1.64 3.41 -12.43
N VAL A 10 -1.00 3.28 -11.27
CA VAL A 10 0.32 3.87 -10.97
C VAL A 10 1.37 2.80 -10.63
N GLY A 11 0.99 1.52 -10.62
CA GLY A 11 1.91 0.44 -10.27
C GLY A 11 1.23 -0.91 -10.17
N TYR A 12 1.99 -1.87 -9.65
CA TYR A 12 1.51 -3.23 -9.42
C TYR A 12 2.08 -3.78 -8.11
N LEU A 13 1.26 -4.57 -7.41
CA LEU A 13 1.73 -5.36 -6.28
C LEU A 13 2.76 -6.40 -6.76
N THR A 14 3.85 -6.52 -6.02
CA THR A 14 4.90 -7.54 -6.19
C THR A 14 4.73 -8.69 -5.20
N SER A 15 4.08 -8.44 -4.07
CA SER A 15 3.69 -9.46 -3.10
C SER A 15 2.39 -9.11 -2.39
N GLY A 16 1.69 -10.12 -1.90
CA GLY A 16 0.44 -9.99 -1.16
C GLY A 16 0.30 -11.10 -0.11
N MET A 17 -0.27 -10.77 1.05
CA MET A 17 -0.52 -11.71 2.14
C MET A 17 -1.64 -11.22 3.05
N TYR A 18 -2.12 -12.09 3.95
CA TYR A 18 -2.90 -11.65 5.10
C TYR A 18 -1.97 -11.35 6.28
N GLY A 19 -1.90 -10.08 6.68
CA GLY A 19 -1.10 -9.66 7.82
C GLY A 19 -1.86 -9.95 9.12
N HIS A 20 -1.71 -11.14 9.69
CA HIS A 20 -2.45 -11.54 10.90
C HIS A 20 -2.32 -10.55 12.05
N SER A 21 -1.14 -9.98 12.28
CA SER A 21 -0.92 -8.97 13.33
C SER A 21 -1.59 -7.62 13.05
N VAL A 22 -1.90 -7.33 11.79
CA VAL A 22 -2.61 -6.12 11.34
C VAL A 22 -4.11 -6.39 11.18
N GLY A 23 -4.51 -7.64 10.98
CA GLY A 23 -5.91 -8.05 10.80
C GLY A 23 -6.48 -7.71 9.42
N ALA A 24 -5.63 -7.54 8.40
CA ALA A 24 -6.04 -7.13 7.06
C ALA A 24 -5.16 -7.76 5.97
N ALA A 25 -5.67 -7.76 4.74
CA ALA A 25 -4.85 -8.03 3.56
C ALA A 25 -3.83 -6.90 3.37
N ILE A 26 -2.58 -7.28 3.10
CA ILE A 26 -1.45 -6.37 2.89
C ILE A 26 -0.80 -6.73 1.56
N GLY A 27 -0.49 -5.71 0.77
CA GLY A 27 0.32 -5.82 -0.43
C GLY A 27 1.54 -4.93 -0.35
N MET A 28 2.63 -5.36 -0.99
CA MET A 28 3.79 -4.52 -1.27
C MET A 28 3.93 -4.36 -2.77
N GLY A 29 4.31 -3.17 -3.22
CA GLY A 29 4.55 -2.91 -4.63
C GLY A 29 5.20 -1.55 -4.84
N PHE A 30 5.58 -1.28 -6.08
CA PHE A 30 6.18 -0.02 -6.49
C PHE A 30 5.14 0.84 -7.20
N VAL A 31 5.18 2.15 -6.92
CA VAL A 31 4.34 3.15 -7.58
C VAL A 31 5.21 4.15 -8.33
N VAL A 32 4.78 4.51 -9.53
CA VAL A 32 5.44 5.50 -10.39
C VAL A 32 4.37 6.47 -10.87
N ALA A 33 4.51 7.74 -10.49
CA ALA A 33 3.72 8.83 -11.03
C ALA A 33 4.55 10.12 -11.08
N PRO A 34 4.30 11.03 -12.03
CA PRO A 34 5.00 12.31 -12.10
C PRO A 34 4.75 13.13 -10.83
N GLY A 35 5.79 13.67 -10.18
CA GLY A 35 5.63 14.50 -8.98
C GLY A 35 5.15 13.72 -7.75
N LEU A 36 5.62 12.48 -7.58
CA LEU A 36 5.37 11.69 -6.38
C LEU A 36 6.15 12.27 -5.20
N THR A 37 5.46 12.63 -4.12
CA THR A 37 6.07 13.02 -2.84
C THR A 37 5.38 12.26 -1.70
N ALA A 38 5.98 12.27 -0.50
CA ALA A 38 5.39 11.61 0.66
C ALA A 38 4.01 12.20 1.02
N GLU A 39 3.85 13.52 0.91
CA GLU A 39 2.59 14.24 1.11
C GLU A 39 1.54 13.79 0.12
N ARG A 40 1.92 13.70 -1.16
CA ARG A 40 0.99 13.28 -2.22
C ARG A 40 0.53 11.83 -2.04
N ILE A 41 1.41 10.95 -1.58
CA ILE A 41 1.04 9.56 -1.25
C ILE A 41 0.08 9.54 -0.05
N LYS A 42 0.27 10.43 0.92
CA LYS A 42 -0.59 10.51 2.11
C LYS A 42 -1.99 11.04 1.79
N GLU A 43 -2.11 11.97 0.85
CA GLU A 43 -3.38 12.60 0.45
C GLU A 43 -4.13 11.82 -0.64
N GLY A 44 -3.41 11.05 -1.46
CA GLY A 44 -3.97 10.29 -2.56
C GLY A 44 -4.96 9.22 -2.13
N LYS A 45 -5.97 8.98 -2.96
CA LYS A 45 -6.89 7.84 -2.78
C LYS A 45 -6.31 6.62 -3.45
N PHE A 46 -5.97 5.61 -2.65
CA PHE A 46 -5.42 4.35 -3.15
C PHE A 46 -6.49 3.26 -3.19
N GLU A 47 -6.44 2.49 -4.27
CA GLU A 47 -7.27 1.30 -4.46
C GLU A 47 -6.40 0.18 -5.04
N ILE A 48 -6.73 -1.06 -4.71
CA ILE A 48 -6.16 -2.25 -5.37
C ILE A 48 -7.25 -2.89 -6.21
N GLU A 49 -6.93 -3.14 -7.48
CA GLU A 49 -7.84 -3.84 -8.38
C GLU A 49 -7.61 -5.35 -8.29
N ILE A 50 -8.62 -6.09 -7.87
CA ILE A 50 -8.60 -7.55 -7.71
C ILE A 50 -9.79 -8.10 -8.48
N ALA A 51 -9.54 -9.00 -9.43
CA ALA A 51 -10.60 -9.62 -10.24
C ALA A 51 -11.57 -8.61 -10.90
N LYS A 52 -11.06 -7.43 -11.32
CA LYS A 52 -11.83 -6.30 -11.92
C LYS A 52 -12.71 -5.53 -10.93
N GLU A 53 -12.56 -5.77 -9.64
CA GLU A 53 -13.19 -4.98 -8.58
C GLU A 53 -12.14 -4.13 -7.87
N ARG A 54 -12.53 -2.93 -7.44
CA ARG A 54 -11.63 -2.00 -6.74
C ARG A 54 -11.90 -2.03 -5.24
N PHE A 55 -10.84 -2.23 -4.48
CA PHE A 55 -10.87 -2.23 -3.02
C PHE A 55 -10.05 -1.05 -2.50
N SER A 56 -10.67 -0.20 -1.68
CA SER A 56 -9.95 0.92 -1.05
C SER A 56 -8.79 0.41 -0.20
N ALA A 57 -7.64 1.06 -0.33
CA ALA A 57 -6.42 0.69 0.36
C ALA A 57 -5.78 1.92 0.99
N GLN A 58 -5.09 1.71 2.11
CA GLN A 58 -4.28 2.74 2.75
C GLN A 58 -2.82 2.56 2.34
N ALA A 59 -2.24 3.57 1.69
CA ALA A 59 -0.82 3.59 1.40
C ALA A 59 -0.01 3.94 2.65
N SER A 60 1.12 3.25 2.85
CA SER A 60 2.08 3.56 3.91
C SER A 60 3.50 3.40 3.40
N LEU A 61 4.33 4.41 3.65
CA LEU A 61 5.79 4.36 3.41
C LEU A 61 6.56 3.72 4.57
N ARG A 62 5.88 3.46 5.68
CA ARG A 62 6.44 2.78 6.86
C ARG A 62 5.78 1.41 7.02
N ALA A 63 6.43 0.54 7.79
CA ALA A 63 5.83 -0.74 8.16
C ALA A 63 4.46 -0.52 8.84
N LEU A 64 3.48 -1.34 8.46
CA LEU A 64 2.14 -1.31 9.07
C LEU A 64 2.13 -1.91 10.49
N TYR A 65 3.17 -2.67 10.84
CA TYR A 65 3.35 -3.28 12.15
C TYR A 65 4.70 -2.84 12.74
N ASP A 66 4.68 -2.39 14.00
CA ASP A 66 5.84 -1.93 14.76
C ASP A 66 6.80 -1.00 13.97
N PRO A 67 6.33 0.14 13.44
CA PRO A 67 7.14 1.01 12.60
C PRO A 67 8.35 1.63 13.31
N SER A 68 8.36 1.63 14.65
CA SER A 68 9.49 2.10 15.48
C SER A 68 10.42 0.98 15.93
N ALA A 69 10.19 -0.26 15.48
CA ALA A 69 10.94 -1.46 15.87
C ALA A 69 11.05 -1.65 17.40
N SER A 70 10.07 -1.15 18.17
CA SER A 70 10.14 -1.12 19.63
C SER A 70 9.89 -2.49 20.28
N ARG A 71 9.35 -3.44 19.51
CA ARG A 71 9.09 -4.82 19.94
C ARG A 71 10.20 -5.77 19.53
N MET A 72 11.15 -5.32 18.71
CA MET A 72 12.30 -6.12 18.30
C MET A 72 13.21 -6.33 19.52
N LYS A 73 13.46 -7.59 19.88
CA LYS A 73 14.49 -7.94 20.86
C LYS A 73 15.79 -8.21 20.09
N ILE A 74 16.90 -7.69 20.62
CA ILE A 74 18.27 -8.00 20.20
C ILE A 74 18.61 -9.43 20.65
#